data_AF-A0A059A015-F1
#
_entry.id   AF-A0A059A015-F1
#
_cell.length_a   1.000
_cell.length_b   1.000
_cell.length_c   1.000
_cell.angle_alpha   90.00
_cell.angle_beta   90.00
_cell.angle_gamma   90.00
#
_symmetry.space_group_name_H-M   'P 1'
#
loop_
_entity.id
_entity.type
_entity.pdbx_description
1 polymer ?
#
loop_
_entity_poly.entity_id
_entity_poly.type
_entity_poly.pdbx_seq_one_letter_code
_entity_poly.pdbx_strand_id
1 'polypeptide(L)' 'DRDGQATIVALKAISKGEEVTISYVEEDLPLEGRSALRADYGFICKCVKCQEKS' A
#
# COMPACT_ATOMS: atom_id res chain seq x y z
N ASP A 1 0.25 -22.20 -13.90
CA ASP A 1 0.70 -20.80 -13.78
C ASP A 1 2.03 -20.68 -14.50
N ARG A 2 2.12 -20.08 -15.69
CA ARG A 2 3.30 -20.25 -16.60
C ARG A 2 3.89 -18.95 -17.17
N ASP A 3 3.40 -17.78 -16.76
CA ASP A 3 3.62 -16.56 -17.56
C ASP A 3 4.10 -15.36 -16.72
N GLY A 4 3.92 -15.39 -15.39
CA GLY A 4 4.35 -14.32 -14.47
C GLY A 4 3.70 -12.94 -14.76
N GLN A 5 2.61 -12.92 -15.53
CA GLN A 5 1.98 -11.67 -15.96
C GLN A 5 1.21 -11.01 -14.81
N ALA A 6 1.39 -9.69 -14.67
CA ALA A 6 0.63 -8.86 -13.75
C ALA A 6 0.10 -7.62 -14.48
N THR A 7 -1.12 -7.20 -14.15
CA THR A 7 -1.73 -5.95 -14.64
C THR A 7 -1.94 -5.00 -13.47
N ILE A 8 -1.51 -3.76 -13.63
CA ILE A 8 -1.71 -2.70 -12.63
C ILE A 8 -2.80 -1.76 -13.15
N VAL A 9 -3.81 -1.51 -12.33
CA VAL A 9 -4.96 -0.65 -12.66
C VAL A 9 -5.01 0.52 -11.69
N ALA A 10 -5.26 1.71 -12.20
CA ALA A 10 -5.41 2.90 -11.37
C ALA A 10 -6.76 2.87 -10.63
N LEU A 11 -6.73 2.99 -9.30
CA LEU A 11 -7.93 3.07 -8.45
C LEU A 11 -8.50 4.49 -8.32
N LYS A 12 -7.75 5.49 -8.80
CA LYS A 12 -8.11 6.91 -8.82
C LYS A 12 -7.44 7.60 -10.01
N ALA A 13 -7.88 8.81 -10.35
CA ALA A 13 -7.13 9.66 -11.27
C ALA A 13 -5.73 9.97 -10.71
N ILE A 14 -4.72 9.96 -11.57
CA ILE A 14 -3.32 10.20 -11.22
C ILE A 14 -2.82 11.38 -12.05
N SER A 15 -2.35 12.44 -11.38
CA SER A 15 -1.86 13.63 -12.06
C SER A 15 -0.43 13.44 -12.58
N LYS A 16 -0.03 14.22 -13.59
CA LYS A 16 1.35 14.20 -14.09
C LYS A 16 2.33 14.58 -12.96
N GLY A 17 3.27 13.69 -12.66
CA GLY A 17 4.26 13.87 -11.59
C GLY A 17 3.81 13.39 -10.21
N GLU A 18 2.57 12.88 -10.07
CA GLU A 18 2.13 12.18 -8.86
C GLU A 18 2.79 10.80 -8.78
N GLU A 19 3.22 10.40 -7.58
CA GLU A 19 3.78 9.08 -7.33
C GLU A 19 2.71 8.00 -7.44
N VAL A 20 2.99 6.96 -8.24
CA VAL A 20 2.14 5.76 -8.33
C VAL A 20 2.53 4.82 -7.19
N THR A 21 1.55 4.46 -6.35
CA THR A 21 1.76 3.58 -5.19
C THR A 21 0.80 2.39 -5.24
N ILE A 22 1.25 1.24 -4.72
CA ILE A 22 0.43 0.06 -4.45
C ILE A 22 0.62 -0.33 -2.98
N SER A 23 -0.40 -0.91 -2.34
CA SER A 23 -0.25 -1.44 -0.98
C SER A 23 0.43 -2.81 -1.03
N TYR A 24 1.43 -3.00 -0.16
CA TYR A 24 2.12 -4.29 -0.02
C TYR A 24 1.41 -5.20 0.99
N VAL A 25 0.39 -4.69 1.68
CA VAL A 25 -0.34 -5.37 2.73
C VAL A 25 -1.84 -5.19 2.53
N GLU A 26 -2.62 -6.14 3.01
CA GLU A 26 -4.07 -6.07 3.01
C GLU A 26 -4.54 -4.82 3.78
N GLU A 27 -5.36 -4.00 3.13
CA GLU A 27 -5.78 -2.70 3.69
C GLU A 27 -6.87 -2.83 4.77
N ASP A 28 -7.61 -3.93 4.75
CA ASP A 28 -8.70 -4.25 5.67
C ASP A 28 -8.21 -4.73 7.05
N LEU A 29 -6.90 -4.93 7.21
CA LEU A 29 -6.31 -5.26 8.51
C LEU A 29 -6.41 -4.06 9.47
N PRO A 30 -6.59 -4.32 10.78
CA PRO A 30 -6.46 -3.30 11.82
C PRO A 30 -5.09 -2.59 11.74
N LEU A 31 -5.03 -1.34 12.22
CA LEU A 31 -3.83 -0.50 12.14
C LEU A 31 -2.57 -1.19 12.70
N GLU A 32 -2.70 -1.91 13.82
CA GLU A 32 -1.60 -2.68 14.41
C GLU A 32 -1.12 -3.80 13.50
N GLY A 33 -2.04 -4.55 12.89
CA GLY A 33 -1.72 -5.59 11.92
C GLY A 33 -1.01 -5.05 10.68
N ARG A 34 -1.46 -3.90 10.16
CA ARG A 34 -0.79 -3.22 9.04
C ARG A 34 0.61 -2.74 9.39
N SER A 35 0.82 -2.29 10.62
CA SER A 35 2.11 -1.78 11.09
C SER A 35 3.13 -2.90 11.24
N ALA A 36 2.71 -4.06 11.76
CA ALA A 36 3.55 -5.25 11.90
C ALA A 36 4.06 -5.76 10.54
N LEU A 37 3.16 -5.97 9.57
CA LEU A 37 3.54 -6.45 8.23
C LEU A 37 4.46 -5.50 7.47
N ARG A 38 4.38 -4.19 7.74
CA ARG A 38 5.24 -3.19 7.13
C ARG A 38 6.63 -3.13 7.76
N ALA A 39 6.76 -3.49 9.04
CA ALA A 39 8.04 -3.61 9.72
C ALA A 39 8.91 -4.70 9.08
N ASP A 40 8.29 -5.76 8.53
CA ASP A 40 9.01 -6.83 7.81
C ASP A 40 9.70 -6.31 6.53
N TYR A 41 9.22 -5.21 5.95
CA TYR A 41 9.86 -4.53 4.81
C TYR A 41 10.90 -3.48 5.22
N GLY A 42 11.16 -3.31 6.53
CA GLY A 42 12.21 -2.43 7.04
C GLY A 42 11.89 -0.93 6.96
N PHE A 43 10.62 -0.54 6.83
CA PHE A 43 10.23 0.88 6.83
C PHE A 43 8.98 1.16 7.68
N ILE A 44 8.84 2.42 8.10
CA ILE A 44 7.64 2.92 8.78
C ILE A 44 6.78 3.66 7.76
N CYS A 45 5.57 3.14 7.50
CA CYS A 45 4.64 3.79 6.58
C CYS A 45 4.07 5.07 7.20
N LYS A 46 3.99 6.13 6.38
CA LYS A 46 3.51 7.46 6.77
C LYS A 46 2.32 7.91 5.92
N CYS A 47 1.56 6.97 5.34
CA CYS A 47 0.37 7.33 4.58
C CYS A 47 -0.72 7.91 5.49
N VAL A 48 -1.67 8.64 4.90
CA VAL A 48 -2.76 9.31 5.63
C VAL A 48 -3.52 8.31 6.52
N LYS A 49 -3.82 7.10 6.02
CA LYS A 49 -4.51 6.03 6.78
C LYS A 49 -3.75 5.54 8.01
N CYS A 50 -2.42 5.69 8.04
CA CYS A 50 -1.59 5.34 9.20
C CYS A 50 -1.43 6.51 10.17
N GLN A 51 -1.55 7.74 9.69
CA GLN A 51 -1.42 8.95 10.51
C GLN A 51 -2.73 9.35 11.18
N GLU A 52 -3.86 9.11 10.50
CA GLU A 52 -5.19 9.25 11.08
C GLU A 52 -5.44 8.10 12.06
N LYS A 53 -5.16 8.35 13.35
CA LYS A 53 -5.65 7.50 14.45
C LYS A 53 -7.17 7.67 14.50
N SER A 54 -7.94 6.77 13.88
CA SER A 54 -9.35 6.60 14.23
C SER A 54 -9.48 6.04 15.64
#